data_AF-A0A538D0B0-F1
#
_entry.id   AF-A0A538D0B0-F1
#
_cell.length_a   1.000
_cell.length_b   1.000
_cell.length_c   1.000
_cell.angle_alpha   90.00
_cell.angle_beta   90.00
_cell.angle_gamma   90.00
#
_symmetry.space_group_name_H-M   'P 1'
#
loop_
_entity.id
_entity.type
_entity.pdbx_description
1 polymer ?
#
loop_
_entity_poly.entity_id
_entity_poly.type
_entity_poly.pdbx_seq_one_letter_code
_entity_poly.pdbx_strand_id
1 'polypeptide(L)'
;MGTGPQFARPVEEFRWLRDEHPWEDAPMRCLHVCFLRRSSRQRAGRQHARLSYVERIAGSRRAIVRRRVAELLGRPQESWWKLNKYRQGEQVTVSVAGFFPRAA
;
A
#
# COMPACT_ATOMS: atom_id res chain seq x y z
N MET A 1 31.90 12.80 23.61
CA MET A 1 31.27 11.93 22.59
C MET A 1 29.99 11.37 23.21
N GLY A 2 28.83 11.92 22.85
CA GLY A 2 27.55 11.54 23.45
C GLY A 2 26.98 10.30 22.77
N THR A 3 26.74 9.25 23.55
CA THR A 3 25.93 8.10 23.15
C THR A 3 24.47 8.55 23.04
N GLY A 4 24.03 8.83 21.82
CA GLY A 4 22.62 9.12 21.54
C GLY A 4 21.73 7.94 21.96
N PRO A 5 20.45 8.18 22.26
CA PRO A 5 19.54 7.14 22.72
C PRO A 5 19.38 6.03 21.67
N GLN A 6 19.69 4.79 22.07
CA GLN A 6 19.52 3.58 21.26
C GLN A 6 18.05 3.16 21.28
N PHE A 7 17.24 3.71 20.37
CA PHE A 7 15.83 3.34 20.22
C PHE A 7 15.59 2.08 19.36
N ALA A 8 16.63 1.36 18.97
CA ALA A 8 16.50 0.15 18.17
C ALA A 8 16.48 -1.08 19.07
N ARG A 9 15.29 -1.51 19.52
CA ARG A 9 15.12 -2.87 20.01
C ARG A 9 15.11 -3.82 18.80
N PRO A 10 15.84 -4.95 18.86
CA PRO A 10 15.71 -5.97 17.83
C PRO A 10 14.26 -6.47 17.80
N VAL A 11 13.69 -6.54 16.61
CA VAL A 11 12.38 -7.18 16.41
C VAL A 11 12.62 -8.68 16.53
N GLU A 12 12.18 -9.27 17.63
CA GLU A 12 12.39 -10.70 17.92
C GLU A 12 11.65 -11.60 16.93
N GLU A 13 10.48 -11.16 16.47
CA GLU A 13 9.64 -11.93 15.55
C GLU A 13 8.89 -10.99 14.60
N PHE A 14 8.83 -11.36 13.33
CA PHE A 14 8.09 -10.62 12.32
C PHE A 14 6.81 -11.37 11.96
N ARG A 15 5.67 -10.83 12.41
CA ARG A 15 4.34 -11.41 12.19
C ARG A 15 3.53 -10.61 11.21
N TRP A 16 2.82 -11.31 10.32
CA TRP A 16 1.89 -10.70 9.38
C TRP A 16 0.48 -10.87 9.93
N LEU A 17 -0.02 -9.89 10.70
CA LEU A 17 -1.36 -9.95 11.31
C LEU A 17 -2.50 -10.23 10.31
N ARG A 18 -2.32 -9.88 9.04
CA ARG A 18 -3.29 -10.19 7.97
C ARG A 18 -3.39 -11.69 7.63
N ASP A 19 -2.37 -12.47 7.95
CA ASP A 19 -2.34 -13.92 7.71
C ASP A 19 -2.94 -14.66 8.92
N GLU A 20 -3.17 -13.96 10.04
CA GLU A 20 -3.64 -14.52 11.31
C GLU A 20 -5.12 -14.20 11.60
N HIS A 21 -5.65 -13.15 10.96
CA HIS A 21 -7.02 -12.68 11.16
C HIS A 21 -7.75 -12.57 9.82
N PRO A 22 -9.03 -12.96 9.75
CA PRO A 22 -9.91 -12.55 8.66
C PRO A 22 -9.88 -11.03 8.48
N TRP A 23 -10.13 -10.55 7.26
CA TRP A 23 -10.06 -9.12 6.93
C TRP A 23 -10.99 -8.27 7.81
N GLU A 24 -12.14 -8.83 8.16
CA GLU A 24 -13.21 -8.26 8.99
C GLU A 24 -12.79 -8.13 10.47
N ASP A 25 -11.75 -8.84 10.89
CA ASP A 25 -11.25 -8.80 12.27
C ASP A 25 -9.84 -8.21 12.35
N ALA A 26 -9.22 -7.90 11.20
CA ALA A 26 -7.86 -7.38 11.16
C ALA A 26 -7.77 -5.98 11.82
N PRO A 27 -7.04 -5.83 12.94
CA PRO A 27 -7.03 -4.59 13.75
C PRO A 27 -6.44 -3.38 13.01
N MET A 28 -5.78 -3.59 11.87
CA MET A 28 -5.17 -2.54 11.05
C MET A 28 -5.76 -2.43 9.63
N ARG A 29 -6.93 -3.04 9.35
CA ARG A 29 -7.57 -2.99 8.02
C ARG A 29 -7.74 -1.56 7.46
N CYS A 30 -7.95 -0.58 8.34
CA CYS A 30 -8.10 0.83 7.98
C CYS A 30 -6.82 1.48 7.42
N LEU A 31 -5.64 0.88 7.65
CA LEU A 31 -4.37 1.39 7.13
C LEU A 31 -4.10 0.93 5.68
N HIS A 32 -4.87 -0.03 5.17
CA HIS A 32 -4.69 -0.62 3.85
C HIS A 32 -5.53 0.06 2.74
N VAL A 33 -5.69 1.39 2.81
CA VAL A 33 -6.43 2.20 1.83
C VAL A 33 -5.66 2.47 0.51
N CYS A 34 -4.75 1.58 0.13
CA CYS A 34 -3.84 1.78 -1.00
C CYS A 34 -4.54 1.83 -2.37
N PHE A 35 -5.80 1.40 -2.44
CA PHE A 35 -6.61 1.37 -3.66
C PHE A 35 -7.71 2.44 -3.68
N LEU A 36 -7.86 3.23 -2.61
CA LEU A 36 -8.78 4.36 -2.60
C LEU A 36 -8.17 5.59 -3.28
N ARG A 37 -9.03 6.43 -3.85
CA ARG A 37 -8.62 7.76 -4.34
C ARG A 37 -8.21 8.59 -3.13
N ARG A 38 -7.01 9.16 -3.17
CA ARG A 38 -6.53 10.07 -2.10
C ARG A 38 -7.02 11.50 -2.27
N SER A 39 -7.55 11.82 -3.45
CA SER A 39 -8.01 13.16 -3.79
C SER A 39 -9.13 13.09 -4.82
N SER A 40 -10.08 14.02 -4.72
CA SER A 40 -11.08 14.29 -5.74
C SER A 40 -10.46 14.62 -7.11
N ARG A 41 -9.23 15.15 -7.14
CA ARG A 41 -8.47 15.44 -8.38
C ARG A 41 -7.91 14.21 -9.07
N GLN A 42 -7.83 13.06 -8.37
CA GLN A 42 -7.41 11.81 -9.01
C GLN A 42 -8.55 11.32 -9.90
N ARG A 43 -8.27 11.08 -11.19
CA ARG A 43 -9.29 10.60 -12.14
C ARG A 43 -9.88 9.25 -11.69
N ALA A 44 -11.20 9.11 -11.75
CA ALA A 44 -11.88 7.84 -11.51
C ALA A 44 -11.38 6.77 -12.47
N GLY A 45 -11.29 5.51 -12.01
CA GLY A 45 -10.76 4.38 -12.80
C GLY A 45 -9.23 4.31 -12.91
N ARG A 46 -8.48 5.31 -12.40
CA ARG A 46 -7.00 5.32 -12.40
C ARG A 46 -6.42 4.95 -11.03
N GLN A 47 -7.03 3.98 -10.35
CA GLN A 47 -6.60 3.48 -9.05
C GLN A 47 -5.53 2.40 -9.24
N HIS A 48 -4.31 2.84 -9.52
CA HIS A 48 -3.16 1.94 -9.62
C HIS A 48 -2.52 1.72 -8.27
N ALA A 49 -2.06 0.50 -8.01
CA ALA A 49 -1.20 0.19 -6.88
C ALA A 49 0.12 0.97 -7.03
N ARG A 50 0.26 2.15 -6.45
CA ARG A 50 1.51 2.93 -6.63
C ARG A 50 2.69 2.21 -6.00
N LEU A 51 3.84 2.22 -6.65
CA LEU A 51 5.11 1.74 -6.09
C LEU A 51 5.39 2.38 -4.72
N SER A 52 5.83 1.56 -3.76
CA SER A 52 6.42 2.05 -2.52
C SER A 52 7.77 2.74 -2.79
N TYR A 53 8.25 3.54 -1.82
CA TYR A 53 9.56 4.16 -1.93
C TYR A 53 10.66 3.11 -2.13
N VAL A 54 10.61 2.02 -1.36
CA VAL A 54 11.52 0.88 -1.50
C VAL A 54 11.43 0.30 -2.90
N GLU A 55 10.24 0.00 -3.42
CA GLU A 55 10.11 -0.52 -4.78
C GLU A 55 10.63 0.46 -5.84
N ARG A 56 10.62 1.78 -5.60
CA ARG A 56 11.17 2.82 -6.50
C ARG A 56 12.68 2.81 -6.59
N ILE A 57 13.36 2.58 -5.47
CA ILE A 57 14.82 2.69 -5.38
C ILE A 57 15.52 1.32 -5.38
N ALA A 58 14.83 0.27 -4.95
CA ALA A 58 15.36 -1.08 -4.88
C ALA A 58 15.17 -1.80 -6.22
N GLY A 59 16.20 -2.54 -6.61
CA GLY A 59 16.20 -3.36 -7.82
C GLY A 59 17.52 -3.25 -8.58
N SER A 60 17.75 -4.20 -9.49
CA SER A 60 18.91 -4.14 -10.38
C SER A 60 18.82 -2.93 -11.32
N ARG A 61 19.97 -2.45 -11.82
CA ARG A 61 20.03 -1.36 -12.83
C ARG A 61 19.07 -1.60 -14.01
N ARG A 62 18.95 -2.87 -14.44
CA ARG A 62 18.02 -3.28 -15.51
C ARG A 62 16.55 -3.04 -15.15
N ALA A 63 16.14 -3.29 -13.91
CA ALA A 63 14.78 -3.04 -13.44
C ALA A 63 14.46 -1.54 -13.41
N ILE A 64 15.43 -0.72 -13.01
CA ILE A 64 15.30 0.75 -12.99
C ILE A 64 15.15 1.30 -14.42
N VAL A 65 15.97 0.83 -15.37
CA VAL A 65 15.88 1.26 -16.78
C VAL A 65 14.54 0.85 -17.39
N ARG A 66 14.12 -0.41 -17.23
CA ARG A 66 12.82 -0.90 -17.72
C ARG A 66 11.67 -0.06 -17.18
N ARG A 67 11.76 0.37 -15.92
CA ARG A 67 10.77 1.23 -15.29
C ARG A 67 10.68 2.60 -15.94
N ARG A 68 11.83 3.26 -16.13
CA ARG A 68 11.90 4.56 -16.82
C ARG A 68 11.32 4.49 -18.23
N VAL A 69 11.65 3.43 -18.98
CA VAL A 69 11.09 3.23 -20.34
C VAL A 69 9.57 3.10 -20.30
N ALA A 70 9.01 2.31 -19.39
CA ALA A 70 7.57 2.17 -19.27
C ALA A 70 6.87 3.48 -18.83
N GLU A 71 7.50 4.28 -17.97
CA GLU A 71 7.01 5.63 -17.61
C GLU A 71 6.98 6.56 -18.83
N LEU A 72 8.04 6.55 -19.65
CA LEU A 72 8.09 7.32 -20.91
C LEU A 72 7.00 6.90 -21.90
N LEU A 73 6.64 5.61 -21.93
CA LEU A 73 5.56 5.06 -22.74
C LEU A 73 4.16 5.28 -22.12
N GLY A 74 4.05 6.05 -21.04
CA GLY A 74 2.79 6.33 -20.37
C GLY A 74 2.14 5.12 -19.69
N ARG A 75 2.87 4.01 -19.53
CA ARG A 75 2.34 2.80 -18.87
C ARG A 75 2.39 2.99 -17.35
N PRO A 76 1.25 2.86 -16.65
CA PRO A 76 1.23 3.00 -15.20
C PRO A 76 2.08 1.90 -14.56
N GLN A 77 2.99 2.30 -13.68
CA GLN A 77 3.77 1.37 -12.87
C GLN A 77 2.94 0.92 -11.68
N GLU A 78 2.76 -0.39 -11.55
CA GLU A 78 2.04 -0.99 -10.43
C GLU A 78 3.00 -1.69 -9.46
N SER A 79 2.73 -1.51 -8.17
CA SER A 79 3.42 -2.14 -7.06
C SER A 79 3.01 -3.60 -7.02
N TRP A 80 3.93 -4.45 -7.48
CA TRP A 80 3.78 -5.89 -7.34
C TRP A 80 3.56 -6.27 -5.87
N TRP A 81 4.27 -5.65 -4.93
CA TRP A 81 4.11 -5.97 -3.52
C TRP A 81 2.70 -5.68 -3.02
N LYS A 82 2.15 -4.50 -3.29
CA LYS A 82 0.78 -4.14 -2.88
C LYS A 82 -0.27 -4.97 -3.58
N LEU A 83 -0.08 -5.29 -4.86
CA LEU A 83 -1.00 -6.15 -5.58
C LEU A 83 -1.07 -7.54 -4.93
N ASN A 84 0.07 -8.18 -4.66
CA ASN A 84 0.07 -9.52 -4.05
C ASN A 84 -0.35 -9.53 -2.59
N LYS A 85 0.00 -8.49 -1.83
CA LYS A 85 -0.27 -8.45 -0.38
C LYS A 85 -1.61 -7.87 0.00
N TYR A 86 -2.19 -6.99 -0.81
CA TYR A 86 -3.42 -6.27 -0.45
C TYR A 86 -4.60 -6.58 -1.38
N ARG A 87 -4.42 -7.34 -2.47
CA ARG A 87 -5.54 -7.91 -3.24
C ARG A 87 -5.70 -9.39 -2.90
N GLN A 88 -5.91 -9.69 -1.62
CA GLN A 88 -6.19 -11.03 -1.14
C GLN A 88 -7.68 -11.18 -0.90
N GLY A 89 -8.24 -12.33 -1.27
CA GLY A 89 -9.67 -12.60 -1.16
C GLY A 89 -10.50 -12.07 -2.34
N GLU A 90 -11.81 -12.21 -2.20
CA GLU A 90 -12.78 -11.78 -3.21
C GLU A 90 -12.92 -10.26 -3.26
N GLN A 91 -13.29 -9.73 -4.42
CA GLN A 91 -13.61 -8.32 -4.55
C GLN A 91 -14.97 -8.05 -3.89
N VAL A 92 -14.95 -7.26 -2.82
CA VAL A 92 -16.15 -6.86 -2.08
C VAL A 92 -16.44 -5.37 -2.23
N THR A 93 -17.72 -5.01 -2.18
CA THR A 93 -18.16 -3.62 -2.08
C THR A 93 -18.63 -3.36 -0.66
N VAL A 94 -17.96 -2.45 0.05
CA VAL A 94 -18.29 -2.12 1.44
C VAL A 94 -18.83 -0.70 1.51
N SER A 95 -19.94 -0.51 2.21
CA SER A 95 -20.46 0.83 2.49
C SER A 95 -19.56 1.57 3.47
N VAL A 96 -19.17 2.79 3.09
CA VAL A 96 -18.43 3.72 3.97
C VAL A 96 -19.36 4.72 4.67
N ALA A 97 -20.67 4.59 4.51
CA ALA A 97 -21.64 5.55 5.04
C ALA A 97 -21.53 5.75 6.55
N GLY A 98 -21.18 4.68 7.30
CA GLY A 98 -21.00 4.74 8.76
C GLY A 98 -19.83 5.61 9.23
N PHE A 99 -18.91 6.02 8.34
CA PHE A 99 -17.85 6.97 8.67
C PHE A 99 -18.30 8.43 8.56
N PHE A 100 -19.47 8.70 7.96
CA PHE A 100 -19.99 10.05 7.80
C PHE A 100 -21.08 10.32 8.84
N PRO A 101 -21.15 11.54 9.39
CA PRO A 101 -22.25 11.92 10.26
C PRO A 101 -23.57 11.79 9.51
N ARG A 102 -24.61 11.35 10.22
CA ARG A 102 -25.97 11.37 9.67
C ARG A 102 -26.35 12.82 9.40
N ALA A 103 -26.82 13.11 8.18
CA ALA A 103 -27.38 14.42 7.88
C ALA A 103 -28.53 14.67 8.85
N ALA A 104 -28.51 15.84 9.50
CA ALA A 104 -29.58 16.31 10.38
C ALA A 104 -30.82 16.68 9.57
#